data_AF-A0A3D5JFR8-F1
#
_entry.id   AF-A0A3D5JFR8-F1
#
_cell.length_a   1.000
_cell.length_b   1.000
_cell.length_c   1.000
_cell.angle_alpha   90.00
_cell.angle_beta   90.00
_cell.angle_gamma   90.00
#
_symmetry.space_group_name_H-M   'P 1'
#
loop_
_entity.id
_entity.type
_entity.pdbx_description
1 polymer ?
#
loop_
_entity_poly.entity_id
_entity_poly.type
_entity_poly.pdbx_seq_one_letter_code
_entity_poly.pdbx_strand_id
1 'polypeptide(L)' 'MQRTAEIRKMITSVEDIHREAGKALATPSRKCVIAAVITNPLAGVADGDLDILKDIGADISAQL' A
#
# COMPACT_ATOMS: atom_id res chain seq x y z
N MET A 1 -16.05 -4.02 -15.32
CA MET A 1 -15.55 -4.48 -14.01
C MET A 1 -15.09 -3.25 -13.24
N GLN A 2 -15.45 -3.16 -11.96
CA GLN A 2 -15.02 -2.06 -11.09
C GLN A 2 -13.54 -2.28 -10.73
N ARG A 3 -12.68 -1.41 -11.25
CA ARG A 3 -11.21 -1.51 -11.06
C ARG A 3 -10.68 -0.63 -9.95
N THR A 4 -11.47 0.33 -9.51
CA THR A 4 -11.05 1.35 -8.55
C THR A 4 -11.87 1.21 -7.28
N ALA A 5 -11.18 1.08 -6.15
CA ALA A 5 -11.80 1.12 -4.84
C ALA A 5 -11.76 2.55 -4.28
N GLU A 6 -12.76 2.88 -3.47
CA GLU A 6 -12.77 4.12 -2.71
C GLU A 6 -11.71 4.05 -1.61
N ILE A 7 -10.73 4.95 -1.66
CA ILE A 7 -9.69 5.08 -0.63
C ILE A 7 -10.20 5.99 0.47
N ARG A 8 -10.41 5.43 1.65
CA ARG A 8 -10.84 6.18 2.84
C ARG A 8 -9.69 6.96 3.49
N LYS A 9 -8.49 6.39 3.49
CA LYS A 9 -7.27 7.05 3.98
C LYS A 9 -6.01 6.39 3.44
N MET A 10 -4.92 7.14 3.43
CA MET A 10 -3.58 6.64 3.19
C MET A 10 -2.64 7.01 4.34
N ILE A 11 -1.64 6.18 4.55
CA ILE A 11 -0.56 6.42 5.51
C ILE A 11 0.76 6.21 4.78
N THR A 12 1.64 7.18 4.89
CA THR A 12 3.02 7.08 4.40
C THR A 12 3.97 7.19 5.58
N SER A 13 4.90 6.24 5.68
CA SER A 13 6.00 6.27 6.63
C SER A 13 7.31 6.31 5.86
N VAL A 14 8.15 7.28 6.20
CA VAL A 14 9.48 7.44 5.63
C VAL A 14 10.50 7.30 6.76
N GLU A 15 11.45 6.41 6.58
CA GLU A 15 12.54 6.16 7.51
C GLU A 15 13.86 6.57 6.85
N ASP A 16 14.55 7.54 7.46
CA ASP A 16 15.92 7.93 7.08
C ASP A 16 16.94 7.29 8.02
N ILE A 17 17.68 6.33 7.50
CA ILE A 17 18.71 5.58 8.22
C ILE A 17 20.04 6.30 8.03
N HIS A 18 20.54 6.91 9.10
CA HIS A 18 21.78 7.68 9.08
C HIS A 18 23.02 6.84 9.45
N ARG A 19 22.80 5.67 10.08
CA ARG A 19 23.84 4.75 10.52
C ARG A 19 23.41 3.31 10.30
N GLU A 20 24.32 2.50 9.80
CA GLU A 20 24.11 1.07 9.57
C GLU A 20 25.40 0.30 9.85
N ALA A 21 25.29 -0.89 10.44
CA ALA A 21 26.44 -1.69 10.88
C ALA A 21 27.49 -0.89 11.70
N GLY A 22 27.03 0.02 12.56
CA GLY A 22 27.87 0.85 13.43
C GLY A 22 28.58 2.02 12.74
N LYS A 23 28.38 2.26 11.44
CA LYS A 23 29.02 3.33 10.66
C LYS A 23 28.01 4.38 10.22
N ALA A 24 28.43 5.65 10.18
CA ALA A 24 27.63 6.70 9.56
C ALA A 24 27.65 6.54 8.04
N LEU A 25 26.49 6.71 7.41
CA LEU A 25 26.38 6.70 5.96
C LEU A 25 26.72 8.08 5.40
N ALA A 26 27.44 8.14 4.27
CA ALA A 26 27.75 9.39 3.58
C ALA A 26 26.47 10.08 3.05
N THR A 27 25.43 9.29 2.76
CA THR A 27 24.08 9.75 2.46
C THR A 27 23.11 8.81 3.17
N PRO A 28 22.09 9.32 3.90
CA PRO A 28 21.13 8.45 4.56
C PRO A 28 20.43 7.54 3.55
N SER A 29 20.32 6.24 3.86
CA SER A 29 19.43 5.37 3.10
C SER A 29 17.99 5.63 3.54
N ARG A 30 17.06 5.65 2.58
CA ARG A 30 15.65 5.95 2.84
C ARG A 30 14.79 4.75 2.51
N LYS A 31 13.95 4.36 3.46
CA LYS A 31 12.88 3.37 3.25
C LYS A 31 11.54 4.08 3.31
N CYS A 32 10.60 3.63 2.49
CA CYS A 32 9.25 4.16 2.45
C CYS A 32 8.25 3.00 2.48
N VAL A 33 7.17 3.16 3.24
CA VAL A 33 6.00 2.30 3.19
C VAL A 33 4.79 3.19 3.00
N ILE A 34 3.97 2.85 2.00
CA ILE A 34 2.67 3.49 1.77
C ILE A 34 1.60 2.41 1.93
N ALA A 35 0.55 2.74 2.67
CA ALA A 35 -0.60 1.87 2.88
C ALA A 35 -1.89 2.64 2.61
N ALA A 36 -2.82 2.00 1.89
CA ALA A 36 -4.16 2.53 1.63
C ALA A 36 -5.21 1.69 2.37
N VAL A 37 -6.22 2.37 2.93
CA VAL A 37 -7.41 1.72 3.48
C VAL A 37 -8.57 1.94 2.54
N ILE A 38 -9.12 0.86 2.02
CA ILE A 38 -10.17 0.88 1.01
C ILE A 38 -11.47 0.28 1.50
N THR A 39 -12.57 0.66 0.85
CA THR A 39 -13.86 -0.04 1.00
C THR A 39 -13.75 -1.44 0.40
N ASN A 40 -14.06 -2.47 1.20
CA ASN A 40 -14.08 -3.86 0.71
C ASN A 40 -15.40 -4.12 -0.05
N PRO A 41 -15.36 -4.35 -1.37
CA PRO A 41 -16.58 -4.60 -2.16
C PRO A 41 -17.27 -5.92 -1.82
N LEU A 42 -16.59 -6.86 -1.17
CA LEU A 42 -17.10 -8.19 -0.82
C LEU A 42 -17.50 -8.31 0.65
N ALA A 43 -17.52 -7.20 1.40
CA ALA A 43 -17.93 -7.23 2.80
C ALA A 43 -19.38 -7.71 2.94
N GLY A 44 -19.60 -8.78 3.69
CA GLY A 44 -20.93 -9.37 3.90
C GLY A 44 -21.46 -10.19 2.71
N VAL A 45 -20.68 -10.39 1.65
CA VAL A 45 -21.04 -11.23 0.50
C VAL A 45 -20.44 -12.63 0.69
N ALA A 46 -21.31 -13.64 0.79
CA ALA A 46 -20.88 -15.04 0.76
C ALA A 46 -20.53 -15.46 -0.68
N ASP A 47 -19.48 -16.27 -0.86
CA ASP A 47 -19.03 -16.82 -2.15
C ASP A 47 -18.80 -15.78 -3.27
N GLY A 48 -18.39 -14.56 -2.91
CA GLY A 48 -18.05 -13.51 -3.87
C GLY A 48 -16.80 -13.83 -4.69
N ASP A 49 -16.79 -13.39 -5.95
CA ASP A 49 -15.64 -13.52 -6.84
C ASP A 49 -14.46 -12.65 -6.36
N LEU A 50 -13.34 -13.30 -6.02
CA LEU A 50 -12.15 -12.63 -5.50
C LEU A 50 -11.32 -11.93 -6.57
N ASP A 51 -11.58 -12.15 -7.87
CA ASP A 51 -10.83 -11.50 -8.95
C ASP A 51 -10.99 -9.97 -8.92
N ILE A 52 -12.13 -9.47 -8.42
CA ILE A 52 -12.34 -8.02 -8.20
C ILE A 52 -11.28 -7.43 -7.26
N LEU A 53 -10.85 -8.16 -6.24
CA LEU A 53 -9.84 -7.70 -5.29
C LEU A 53 -8.44 -7.70 -5.91
N LYS A 54 -8.16 -8.58 -6.87
CA LYS A 54 -6.89 -8.58 -7.60
C LYS A 54 -6.78 -7.36 -8.51
N ASP A 55 -7.85 -7.06 -9.26
CA ASP A 55 -7.91 -5.89 -10.14
C ASP A 55 -7.74 -4.60 -9.33
N ILE A 56 -8.47 -4.47 -8.22
CA ILE A 56 -8.36 -3.33 -7.30
C ILE A 56 -6.93 -3.23 -6.73
N GLY A 57 -6.34 -4.36 -6.32
CA GLY A 57 -4.98 -4.39 -5.79
C GLY A 57 -3.93 -3.92 -6.78
N ALA A 58 -4.08 -4.28 -8.06
CA ALA A 58 -3.20 -3.82 -9.14
C ALA A 58 -3.38 -2.32 -9.45
N ASP A 59 -4.61 -1.82 -9.43
CA ASP A 59 -4.90 -0.39 -9.62
C ASP A 59 -4.29 0.47 -8.50
N ILE A 60 -4.46 0.03 -7.25
CA ILE A 60 -3.90 0.74 -6.08
C ILE A 60 -2.38 0.73 -6.13
N SER A 61 -1.75 -0.42 -6.39
CA SER A 61 -0.29 -0.49 -6.39
C SER A 61 0.37 0.34 -7.50
N ALA A 62 -0.34 0.63 -8.59
CA ALA A 62 0.14 1.56 -9.61
C ALA A 62 0.10 3.05 -9.18
N GLN A 63 -0.67 3.37 -8.14
CA GLN A 63 -0.84 4.73 -7.62
C GLN A 63 0.03 5.03 -6.37
N LEU A 64 0.60 3.99 -5.74
CA LEU A 64 1.48 4.10 -4.57
C LEU A 64 2.96 4.05 -4.98
#